data_AF-L7LNU1-F1
#
_entry.id   AF-L7LNU1-F1
#
_cell.length_a   1.000
_cell.length_b   1.000
_cell.length_c   1.000
_cell.angle_alpha   90.00
_cell.angle_beta   90.00
_cell.angle_gamma   90.00
#
_symmetry.space_group_name_H-M   'P 1'
#
loop_
_entity.id
_entity.type
_entity.pdbx_description
1 polymer ?
#
loop_
_entity_poly.entity_id
_entity_poly.type
_entity_poly.pdbx_seq_one_letter_code
_entity_poly.pdbx_strand_id
1 'polypeptide(L)'
;MYRPFAPQWVYFDRRVNDMIYQLASMFPTPHHTNTGILVMAPREGTEFAAPAVNFLPDLSFFTYTAQFFSRWTYEAVAARDGELDFDADADAVDEWGYRRVDNITDAIQTLYANALGDTVTKDDIFYYVYGLLHDPSYRQTYAADLRKMLPHIPTPDSREHFGRISTAGRQLTDLHTGYETVDPYPLDVEVKAGTSLDDPKTWRVAKLGWGKQKAPDTGKRVEDRTTIVYNKNVTITGIPEDAERYMLGSRSALAWIIDRYQVKTDKASGIVNDPNDWCDEHEDPRYIVDLIKRVTTVAVETMKIVDRLNTVE
;
A
#
# COMPACT_ATOMS: atom_id res chain seq x y z
N MET A 1 -4.53 -7.47 3.13
CA MET A 1 -3.14 -7.03 2.86
C MET A 1 -2.26 -7.30 4.07
N TYR A 2 -1.38 -8.30 3.99
CA TYR A 2 -0.56 -8.72 5.14
C TYR A 2 0.66 -7.84 5.34
N ARG A 3 1.43 -7.55 4.28
CA ARG A 3 2.59 -6.63 4.26
C ARG A 3 2.56 -5.84 2.94
N PRO A 4 3.36 -4.78 2.76
CA PRO A 4 3.43 -4.07 1.48
C PRO A 4 3.55 -5.01 0.29
N PHE A 5 2.64 -4.85 -0.68
CA PHE A 5 2.59 -5.61 -1.94
C PHE A 5 2.50 -7.14 -1.76
N ALA A 6 2.02 -7.60 -0.61
CA ALA A 6 1.86 -9.01 -0.27
C ALA A 6 0.45 -9.26 0.29
N PRO A 7 -0.57 -9.32 -0.59
CA PRO A 7 -1.90 -9.74 -0.20
C PRO A 7 -1.88 -11.22 0.19
N GLN A 8 -2.73 -11.59 1.14
CA GLN A 8 -2.91 -12.97 1.59
C GLN A 8 -4.38 -13.17 1.96
N TRP A 9 -4.85 -14.39 1.77
CA TRP A 9 -6.13 -14.82 2.31
C TRP A 9 -6.09 -14.78 3.85
N VAL A 10 -7.17 -14.29 4.44
CA VAL A 10 -7.37 -14.30 5.89
C VAL A 10 -8.73 -14.89 6.20
N TYR A 11 -8.76 -15.79 7.18
CA TYR A 11 -10.01 -16.20 7.81
C TYR A 11 -10.33 -15.18 8.91
N PHE A 12 -11.19 -14.21 8.57
CA PHE A 12 -11.53 -13.07 9.44
C PHE A 12 -12.82 -13.34 10.21
N ASP A 13 -12.69 -13.81 11.45
CA ASP A 13 -13.80 -14.14 12.35
C ASP A 13 -13.44 -13.83 13.80
N ARG A 14 -14.38 -13.18 14.51
CA ARG A 14 -14.23 -12.73 15.89
C ARG A 14 -13.87 -13.85 16.88
N ARG A 15 -14.21 -15.11 16.57
CA ARG A 15 -13.97 -16.26 17.46
C ARG A 15 -12.52 -16.75 17.40
N VAL A 16 -11.80 -16.46 16.32
CA VAL A 16 -10.42 -16.97 16.11
C VAL A 16 -9.38 -15.87 15.89
N ASN A 17 -9.80 -14.62 15.74
CA ASN A 17 -8.91 -13.47 15.76
C ASN A 17 -8.94 -12.78 17.14
N ASP A 18 -7.77 -12.65 17.76
CA ASP A 18 -7.61 -12.05 19.10
C ASP A 18 -8.20 -10.63 19.18
N MET A 19 -7.89 -9.78 18.19
CA MET A 19 -8.37 -8.41 18.12
C MET A 19 -8.76 -8.04 16.69
N ILE A 20 -10.05 -7.74 16.48
CA ILE A 20 -10.59 -7.28 15.19
C ILE A 20 -10.85 -5.76 15.12
N TYR A 21 -10.73 -5.07 16.27
CA TYR A 21 -10.96 -3.63 16.42
C TYR A 21 -12.22 -3.14 15.68
N GLN A 22 -12.08 -2.09 14.86
CA GLN A 22 -13.14 -1.49 14.05
C GLN A 22 -13.13 -2.03 12.61
N LEU A 23 -12.34 -3.06 12.30
CA LEU A 23 -12.23 -3.55 10.92
C LEU A 23 -13.58 -4.07 10.39
N ALA A 24 -14.43 -4.63 11.26
CA ALA A 24 -15.77 -5.08 10.87
C ALA A 24 -16.73 -3.93 10.48
N SER A 25 -16.49 -2.70 10.92
CA SER A 25 -17.26 -1.55 10.42
C SER A 25 -16.66 -0.98 9.13
N MET A 26 -15.40 -1.27 8.82
CA MET A 26 -14.72 -0.79 7.61
C MET A 26 -14.82 -1.78 6.44
N PHE A 27 -14.90 -3.08 6.76
CA PHE A 27 -14.98 -4.24 5.87
C PHE A 27 -15.95 -5.28 6.48
N PRO A 28 -17.26 -5.03 6.47
CA PRO A 28 -18.22 -5.91 7.15
C PRO A 28 -18.39 -7.27 6.48
N THR A 29 -18.25 -7.35 5.15
CA THR A 29 -18.31 -8.61 4.38
C THR A 29 -17.22 -8.63 3.30
N PRO A 30 -16.90 -9.81 2.71
CA PRO A 30 -15.94 -9.91 1.61
C PRO A 30 -16.29 -9.09 0.36
N HIS A 31 -17.55 -8.65 0.22
CA HIS A 31 -18.02 -7.85 -0.92
C HIS A 31 -17.81 -6.35 -0.73
N HIS A 32 -17.55 -5.89 0.50
CA HIS A 32 -17.35 -4.47 0.79
C HIS A 32 -15.88 -4.09 0.63
N THR A 33 -15.61 -3.32 -0.42
CA THR A 33 -14.29 -2.72 -0.65
C THR A 33 -14.18 -1.38 0.05
N ASN A 34 -12.98 -1.01 0.48
CA ASN A 34 -12.74 0.29 1.10
C ASN A 34 -11.30 0.71 0.84
N THR A 35 -11.07 2.01 0.66
CA THR A 35 -9.72 2.58 0.54
C THR A 35 -9.40 3.32 1.83
N GLY A 36 -8.16 3.21 2.29
CA GLY A 36 -7.73 3.99 3.45
C GLY A 36 -6.23 4.19 3.49
N ILE A 37 -5.82 5.13 4.34
CA ILE A 37 -4.43 5.48 4.55
C ILE A 37 -3.91 4.65 5.72
N LEU A 38 -2.89 3.84 5.48
CA LEU A 38 -2.30 3.02 6.51
C LEU A 38 -1.08 3.71 7.09
N VAL A 39 -1.23 4.37 8.23
CA VAL A 39 -0.19 5.18 8.87
C VAL A 39 0.63 4.31 9.82
N MET A 40 1.95 4.30 9.65
CA MET A 40 2.84 3.64 10.60
C MET A 40 2.71 4.26 12.00
N ALA A 41 2.64 3.43 13.04
CA ALA A 41 2.67 3.93 14.40
C ALA A 41 4.03 4.61 14.70
N PRO A 42 4.05 5.64 15.57
CA PRO A 42 5.26 6.41 15.83
C PRO A 42 6.39 5.55 16.38
N ARG A 43 7.59 5.70 15.83
CA ARG A 43 8.75 4.88 16.17
C ARG A 43 10.07 5.61 15.91
N GLU A 44 11.05 5.36 16.76
CA GLU A 44 12.44 5.78 16.54
C GLU A 44 13.19 4.83 15.58
N GLY A 45 14.06 5.39 14.74
CA GLY A 45 14.99 4.62 13.90
C GLY A 45 14.41 4.02 12.62
N THR A 46 13.16 4.32 12.26
CA THR A 46 12.55 3.94 10.98
C THR A 46 11.97 5.15 10.27
N GLU A 47 11.93 5.11 8.95
CA GLU A 47 11.32 6.17 8.16
C GLU A 47 9.79 6.11 8.26
N PHE A 48 9.16 7.28 8.35
CA PHE A 48 7.70 7.37 8.35
C PHE A 48 7.12 6.90 7.02
N ALA A 49 6.08 6.05 7.07
CA ALA A 49 5.39 5.56 5.89
C ALA A 49 3.88 5.58 6.09
N ALA A 50 3.16 5.91 5.02
CA ALA A 50 1.71 5.99 5.01
C ALA A 50 1.13 5.65 3.63
N PRO A 51 1.27 4.42 3.09
CA PRO A 51 0.67 4.04 1.81
C PRO A 51 -0.85 3.87 1.94
N ALA A 52 -1.56 4.11 0.84
CA ALA A 52 -2.96 3.79 0.69
C ALA A 52 -3.11 2.31 0.34
N VAL A 53 -4.12 1.67 0.94
CA VAL A 53 -4.48 0.27 0.66
C VAL A 53 -5.98 0.17 0.49
N ASN A 54 -6.40 -0.78 -0.36
CA ASN A 54 -7.80 -1.07 -0.67
C ASN A 54 -8.27 -2.45 -0.16
N PHE A 55 -7.46 -3.10 0.69
CA PHE A 55 -7.75 -4.38 1.31
C PHE A 55 -7.76 -4.24 2.83
N LEU A 56 -8.40 -5.20 3.51
CA LEU A 56 -8.32 -5.34 4.97
C LEU A 56 -6.84 -5.44 5.41
N PRO A 57 -6.31 -4.47 6.19
CA PRO A 57 -4.90 -4.45 6.55
C PRO A 57 -4.60 -5.27 7.80
N ASP A 58 -3.44 -5.92 7.82
CA ASP A 58 -2.88 -6.52 9.04
C ASP A 58 -2.35 -5.44 10.00
N LEU A 59 -2.53 -5.64 11.30
CA LEU A 59 -2.05 -4.72 12.35
C LEU A 59 -0.53 -4.47 12.24
N SER A 60 0.23 -5.51 11.87
CA SER A 60 1.69 -5.48 11.77
C SER A 60 2.19 -5.27 10.35
N PHE A 61 1.42 -4.57 9.50
CA PHE A 61 1.72 -4.36 8.08
C PHE A 61 3.18 -3.94 7.79
N PHE A 62 3.79 -3.09 8.62
CA PHE A 62 5.19 -2.68 8.43
C PHE A 62 6.22 -3.52 9.20
N THR A 63 5.84 -4.72 9.67
CA THR A 63 6.44 -5.44 10.81
C THR A 63 6.22 -4.77 12.18
N TYR A 64 5.45 -3.69 12.19
CA TYR A 64 5.11 -2.89 13.36
C TYR A 64 3.65 -2.48 13.27
N THR A 65 3.11 -2.03 14.40
CA THR A 65 1.75 -1.50 14.51
C THR A 65 1.51 -0.40 13.48
N ALA A 66 0.36 -0.48 12.81
CA ALA A 66 -0.14 0.56 11.93
C ALA A 66 -1.58 0.96 12.33
N GLN A 67 -1.98 2.16 11.94
CA GLN A 67 -3.34 2.67 12.08
C GLN A 67 -3.95 2.84 10.70
N PHE A 68 -5.16 2.33 10.50
CA PHE A 68 -5.86 2.42 9.23
C PHE A 68 -6.95 3.49 9.30
N PHE A 69 -6.80 4.54 8.51
CA PHE A 69 -7.76 5.63 8.37
C PHE A 69 -8.59 5.38 7.10
N SER A 70 -9.77 4.77 7.26
CA SER A 70 -10.65 4.42 6.13
C SER A 70 -11.37 5.65 5.59
N ARG A 71 -11.54 5.68 4.25
CA ARG A 71 -12.37 6.68 3.55
C ARG A 71 -13.84 6.56 3.94
N TRP A 72 -14.30 5.33 4.14
CA TRP A 72 -15.69 5.01 4.46
C TRP A 72 -15.81 4.12 5.70
N THR A 73 -16.99 4.11 6.27
CA THR A 73 -17.45 3.10 7.24
C THR A 73 -18.81 2.58 6.78
N TYR A 74 -19.13 1.34 7.11
CA TYR A 74 -20.37 0.67 6.76
C TYR A 74 -21.20 0.46 8.01
N GLU A 75 -22.46 0.86 7.97
CA GLU A 75 -23.41 0.69 9.05
C GLU A 75 -24.51 -0.27 8.62
N ALA A 76 -24.75 -1.32 9.41
CA ALA A 76 -25.85 -2.24 9.15
C ALA A 76 -27.17 -1.50 9.35
N VAL A 77 -27.99 -1.46 8.30
CA VAL A 77 -29.37 -0.97 8.38
C VAL A 77 -30.22 -2.14 8.82
N ALA A 78 -30.68 -2.11 10.08
CA ALA A 78 -31.56 -3.16 10.56
C ALA A 78 -32.84 -3.16 9.73
N ALA A 79 -33.13 -4.28 9.05
CA ALA A 79 -34.50 -4.59 8.69
C ALA A 79 -35.25 -4.81 10.01
N ARG A 80 -35.91 -3.78 10.53
CA ARG A 80 -36.90 -3.98 11.58
C ARG A 80 -38.07 -4.72 10.94
N ASP A 81 -38.33 -5.93 11.42
CA ASP A 81 -39.54 -6.68 11.06
C ASP A 81 -40.77 -5.76 11.19
N GLY A 82 -41.34 -5.37 10.06
CA GLY A 82 -42.65 -4.70 9.96
C GLY A 82 -42.69 -3.18 10.11
N GLU A 83 -41.57 -2.46 10.14
CA GLU A 83 -41.56 -0.99 10.16
C GLU A 83 -41.01 -0.45 8.83
N LEU A 84 -41.88 0.12 7.99
CA LEU A 84 -41.47 0.88 6.80
C LEU A 84 -40.87 2.20 7.30
N ASP A 85 -39.54 2.25 7.40
CA ASP A 85 -38.82 3.49 7.63
C ASP A 85 -38.81 4.28 6.31
N PHE A 86 -39.69 5.27 6.20
CA PHE A 86 -39.86 6.10 5.01
C PHE A 86 -38.89 7.31 4.97
N ASP A 87 -38.03 7.46 5.98
CA ASP A 87 -37.15 8.64 6.15
C ASP A 87 -35.67 8.38 5.86
N ALA A 88 -35.28 7.17 5.48
CA ALA A 88 -33.93 6.88 4.99
C ALA A 88 -33.95 6.74 3.47
N ASP A 89 -33.08 7.45 2.75
CA ASP A 89 -32.83 7.26 1.31
C ASP A 89 -32.68 5.76 1.02
N ALA A 90 -33.76 5.12 0.56
CA ALA A 90 -33.80 3.69 0.29
C ALA A 90 -32.82 3.28 -0.82
N ASP A 91 -32.32 4.26 -1.59
CA ASP A 91 -31.30 4.12 -2.61
C ASP A 91 -29.86 4.02 -2.06
N ALA A 92 -29.65 4.17 -0.74
CA ALA A 92 -28.31 4.20 -0.11
C ALA A 92 -27.91 2.90 0.62
N VAL A 93 -28.78 1.89 0.66
CA VAL A 93 -28.51 0.58 1.28
C VAL A 93 -28.16 -0.43 0.19
N ASP A 94 -27.06 -1.15 0.38
CA ASP A 94 -26.63 -2.18 -0.57
C ASP A 94 -27.37 -3.52 -0.39
N GLU A 95 -27.12 -4.44 -1.31
CA GLU A 95 -27.71 -5.79 -1.31
C GLU A 95 -27.35 -6.64 -0.08
N TRP A 96 -26.37 -6.20 0.72
CA TRP A 96 -25.92 -6.85 1.95
C TRP A 96 -26.51 -6.20 3.21
N GLY A 97 -27.37 -5.18 3.06
CA GLY A 97 -28.03 -4.50 4.17
C GLY A 97 -27.17 -3.44 4.86
N TYR A 98 -26.14 -2.93 4.20
CA TYR A 98 -25.27 -1.89 4.74
C TYR A 98 -25.47 -0.57 4.01
N ARG A 99 -25.35 0.53 4.76
CA ARG A 99 -25.19 1.87 4.19
C ARG A 99 -23.75 2.32 4.34
N ARG A 100 -23.22 2.98 3.31
CA ARG A 100 -21.86 3.54 3.33
C ARG A 100 -21.88 4.96 3.88
N VAL A 101 -21.10 5.20 4.92
CA VAL A 101 -20.98 6.47 5.66
C VAL A 101 -19.62 7.10 5.38
N ASP A 102 -19.63 8.40 5.09
CA ASP A 102 -18.43 9.20 4.84
C ASP A 102 -17.70 9.53 6.17
N ASN A 103 -16.41 9.16 6.27
CA ASN A 103 -15.60 9.46 7.45
C ASN A 103 -15.03 10.89 7.45
N ILE A 104 -15.11 11.61 6.33
CA ILE A 104 -14.82 13.04 6.28
C ILE A 104 -16.08 13.80 6.72
N THR A 105 -15.97 14.48 7.85
CA THR A 105 -17.12 15.17 8.47
C THR A 105 -17.47 16.46 7.72
N ASP A 106 -18.74 16.86 7.79
CA ASP A 106 -19.18 18.15 7.22
C ASP A 106 -18.50 19.34 7.90
N ALA A 107 -18.12 19.17 9.18
CA ALA A 107 -17.39 20.16 9.96
C ALA A 107 -16.00 20.43 9.38
N ILE A 108 -15.22 19.39 9.05
CA ILE A 108 -13.89 19.59 8.45
C ILE A 108 -13.99 20.12 7.02
N GLN A 109 -15.00 19.68 6.26
CA GLN A 109 -15.28 20.21 4.94
C GLN A 109 -15.57 21.72 4.97
N THR A 110 -16.43 22.15 5.89
CA THR A 110 -16.75 23.56 6.09
C THR A 110 -15.52 24.36 6.52
N LEU A 111 -14.69 23.81 7.42
CA LEU A 111 -13.46 24.45 7.85
C LEU A 111 -12.49 24.69 6.68
N TYR A 112 -12.29 23.68 5.84
CA TYR A 112 -11.41 23.79 4.67
C TYR A 112 -11.97 24.75 3.62
N ALA A 113 -13.28 24.70 3.36
CA ALA A 113 -13.93 25.62 2.44
C ALA A 113 -13.80 27.08 2.90
N ASN A 114 -13.98 27.35 4.19
CA ASN A 114 -13.79 28.69 4.77
C ASN A 114 -12.34 29.16 4.72
N ALA A 115 -11.38 28.28 5.00
CA ALA A 115 -9.95 28.61 4.95
C ALA A 115 -9.48 28.95 3.53
N LEU A 116 -10.01 28.24 2.52
CA LEU A 116 -9.63 28.41 1.13
C LEU A 116 -10.49 29.44 0.37
N GLY A 117 -11.63 29.83 0.94
CA GLY A 117 -12.59 30.75 0.30
C GLY A 117 -13.30 30.16 -0.93
N ASP A 118 -13.37 28.83 -1.04
CA ASP A 118 -13.91 28.11 -2.20
C ASP A 118 -14.55 26.78 -1.79
N THR A 119 -15.31 26.17 -2.70
CA THR A 119 -15.91 24.86 -2.49
C THR A 119 -14.83 23.78 -2.45
N VAL A 120 -14.89 22.93 -1.43
CA VAL A 120 -13.99 21.79 -1.23
C VAL A 120 -14.81 20.52 -1.11
N THR A 121 -14.47 19.49 -1.86
CA THR A 121 -15.13 18.19 -1.73
C THR A 121 -14.47 17.33 -0.65
N LYS A 122 -15.21 16.37 -0.08
CA LYS A 122 -14.66 15.43 0.90
C LYS A 122 -13.56 14.55 0.32
N ASP A 123 -13.65 14.22 -0.96
CA ASP A 123 -12.62 13.48 -1.68
C ASP A 123 -11.33 14.32 -1.81
N ASP A 124 -11.43 15.60 -2.15
CA ASP A 124 -10.26 16.49 -2.21
C ASP A 124 -9.51 16.54 -0.87
N ILE A 125 -10.24 16.51 0.25
CA ILE A 125 -9.67 16.48 1.61
C ILE A 125 -8.95 15.16 1.85
N PHE A 126 -9.57 14.03 1.52
CA PHE A 126 -8.94 12.72 1.68
C PHE A 126 -7.63 12.63 0.87
N TYR A 127 -7.66 13.03 -0.40
CA TYR A 127 -6.46 13.05 -1.23
C TYR A 127 -5.44 14.10 -0.78
N TYR A 128 -5.89 15.27 -0.28
CA TYR A 128 -4.99 16.26 0.29
C TYR A 128 -4.21 15.70 1.49
N VAL A 129 -4.89 15.05 2.44
CA VAL A 129 -4.24 14.42 3.59
C VAL A 129 -3.19 13.43 3.10
N TYR A 130 -3.55 12.58 2.15
CA TYR A 130 -2.64 11.57 1.64
C TYR A 130 -1.42 12.16 0.90
N GLY A 131 -1.64 13.18 0.07
CA GLY A 131 -0.57 13.92 -0.60
C GLY A 131 0.36 14.62 0.39
N LEU A 132 -0.18 15.26 1.43
CA LEU A 132 0.59 15.96 2.44
C LEU A 132 1.48 15.01 3.24
N LEU A 133 0.99 13.81 3.54
CA LEU A 133 1.79 12.76 4.17
C LEU A 133 2.95 12.26 3.30
N HIS A 134 3.00 12.62 2.02
CA HIS A 134 4.11 12.35 1.09
C HIS A 134 4.92 13.59 0.73
N ASP A 135 4.52 14.79 1.19
CA ASP A 135 5.24 16.02 0.95
C ASP A 135 6.55 16.06 1.77
N PRO A 136 7.73 16.21 1.13
CA PRO A 136 9.01 16.27 1.83
C PRO A 136 9.09 17.42 2.84
N SER A 137 8.53 18.58 2.51
CA SER A 137 8.53 19.76 3.38
C SER A 137 7.76 19.48 4.66
N TYR A 138 6.53 18.95 4.56
CA TYR A 138 5.75 18.49 5.71
C TYR A 138 6.52 17.45 6.55
N ARG A 139 7.06 16.40 5.93
CA ARG A 139 7.81 15.35 6.66
C ARG A 139 9.05 15.89 7.36
N GLN A 140 9.73 16.88 6.78
CA GLN A 140 10.90 17.51 7.36
C GLN A 140 10.51 18.40 8.55
N THR A 141 9.50 19.26 8.38
CA THR A 141 9.00 20.17 9.43
C THR A 141 8.51 19.39 10.65
N TYR A 142 7.78 18.29 10.45
CA TYR A 142 7.18 17.49 11.53
C TYR A 142 7.98 16.21 11.86
N ALA A 143 9.24 16.10 11.44
CA ALA A 143 10.04 14.88 11.60
C ALA A 143 10.14 14.38 13.05
N ALA A 144 10.21 15.30 14.02
CA ALA A 144 10.27 14.96 15.44
C ALA A 144 8.94 14.41 15.97
N ASP A 145 7.82 14.97 15.50
CA ASP A 145 6.47 14.60 15.93
C ASP A 145 6.04 13.28 15.29
N LEU A 146 6.31 13.08 14.00
CA LEU A 146 6.01 11.82 13.29
C LEU A 146 6.72 10.59 13.90
N ARG A 147 7.80 10.80 14.66
CA ARG A 147 8.49 9.74 15.42
C ARG A 147 7.83 9.43 16.76
N LYS A 148 7.01 10.33 17.30
CA LYS A 148 6.47 10.27 18.67
C LYS A 148 4.95 10.15 18.73
N MET A 149 4.23 10.69 17.75
CA MET A 149 2.78 10.75 17.72
C MET A 149 2.24 10.63 16.29
N LEU A 150 0.93 10.36 16.17
CA LEU A 150 0.26 10.31 14.88
C LEU A 150 0.34 11.69 14.17
N PRO A 151 0.33 11.71 12.83
CA PRO A 151 0.40 12.96 12.07
C PRO A 151 -0.74 13.90 12.42
N HIS A 152 -0.41 15.17 12.66
CA HIS A 152 -1.39 16.24 12.75
C HIS A 152 -1.43 16.99 11.42
N ILE A 153 -2.62 17.13 10.85
CA ILE A 153 -2.80 17.77 9.53
C ILE A 153 -3.13 19.24 9.74
N PRO A 154 -2.25 20.19 9.36
CA PRO A 154 -2.55 21.61 9.42
C PRO A 154 -3.71 21.97 8.50
N THR A 155 -4.42 23.05 8.83
CA THR A 155 -5.41 23.62 7.91
C THR A 155 -4.68 24.17 6.68
N PRO A 156 -5.17 23.90 5.46
CA PRO A 156 -4.58 24.45 4.25
C PRO A 156 -4.54 25.97 4.28
N ASP A 157 -3.43 26.55 3.84
CA ASP A 157 -3.15 27.99 3.84
C ASP A 157 -3.43 28.65 2.49
N SER A 158 -3.31 27.89 1.39
CA SER A 158 -3.49 28.36 0.03
C SER A 158 -4.26 27.36 -0.84
N ARG A 159 -5.17 27.88 -1.68
CA ARG A 159 -5.95 27.09 -2.65
C ARG A 159 -5.07 26.41 -3.69
N GLU A 160 -4.01 27.09 -4.13
CA GLU A 160 -3.05 26.55 -5.07
C GLU A 160 -2.28 25.39 -4.44
N HIS A 161 -1.77 25.60 -3.22
CA HIS A 161 -1.06 24.58 -2.47
C HIS A 161 -1.95 23.35 -2.22
N PHE A 162 -3.18 23.57 -1.73
CA PHE A 162 -4.16 22.51 -1.52
C PHE A 162 -4.45 21.73 -2.80
N GLY A 163 -4.69 22.41 -3.92
CA GLY A 163 -4.96 21.78 -5.21
C GLY A 163 -3.80 20.93 -5.72
N ARG A 164 -2.56 21.43 -5.59
CA ARG A 164 -1.33 20.70 -5.96
C ARG A 164 -1.17 19.43 -5.13
N ILE A 165 -1.29 19.54 -3.81
CA ILE A 165 -1.12 18.41 -2.88
C ILE A 165 -2.24 17.39 -3.05
N SER A 166 -3.49 17.84 -3.20
CA SER A 166 -4.64 16.96 -3.44
C SER A 166 -4.51 16.20 -4.76
N THR A 167 -4.07 16.87 -5.84
CA THR A 167 -3.81 16.21 -7.13
C THR A 167 -2.73 15.13 -7.02
N ALA A 168 -1.62 15.44 -6.34
CA ALA A 168 -0.56 14.46 -6.08
C ALA A 168 -1.05 13.29 -5.22
N GLY A 169 -1.85 13.57 -4.18
CA GLY A 169 -2.44 12.54 -3.35
C GLY A 169 -3.40 11.62 -4.11
N ARG A 170 -4.18 12.15 -5.05
CA ARG A 170 -5.02 11.33 -5.93
C ARG A 170 -4.17 10.41 -6.81
N GLN A 171 -3.15 10.95 -7.46
CA GLN A 171 -2.20 10.18 -8.28
C GLN A 171 -1.52 9.06 -7.48
N LEU A 172 -1.05 9.37 -6.27
CA LEU A 172 -0.42 8.38 -5.39
C LEU A 172 -1.41 7.32 -4.91
N THR A 173 -2.67 7.69 -4.66
CA THR A 173 -3.69 6.75 -4.18
C THR A 173 -4.03 5.75 -5.28
N ASP A 174 -4.28 6.23 -6.48
CA ASP A 174 -4.54 5.40 -7.66
C ASP A 174 -3.36 4.46 -7.93
N LEU A 175 -2.13 4.99 -7.88
CA LEU A 175 -0.91 4.21 -8.09
C LEU A 175 -0.72 3.11 -7.05
N HIS A 176 -0.89 3.42 -5.76
CA HIS A 176 -0.60 2.46 -4.69
C HIS A 176 -1.71 1.43 -4.49
N THR A 177 -2.98 1.79 -4.69
CA THR A 177 -4.11 0.83 -4.63
C THR A 177 -4.22 0.00 -5.89
N GLY A 178 -3.77 0.53 -7.03
CA GLY A 178 -3.72 -0.15 -8.33
C GLY A 178 -2.40 -0.85 -8.64
N TYR A 179 -1.53 -1.11 -7.65
CA TYR A 179 -0.16 -1.60 -7.87
C TYR A 179 -0.07 -2.91 -8.69
N GLU A 180 -1.11 -3.74 -8.71
CA GLU A 180 -1.14 -4.98 -9.50
C GLU A 180 -1.58 -4.76 -10.95
N THR A 181 -2.07 -3.56 -11.28
CA THR A 181 -2.65 -3.24 -12.60
C THR A 181 -1.87 -2.18 -13.37
N VAL A 182 -0.88 -1.55 -12.74
CA VAL A 182 0.00 -0.58 -13.41
C VAL A 182 0.79 -1.24 -14.53
N ASP A 183 1.18 -0.43 -15.52
CA ASP A 183 2.07 -0.90 -16.57
C ASP A 183 3.42 -1.35 -15.98
N PRO A 184 3.90 -2.56 -16.30
CA PRO A 184 5.16 -3.07 -15.77
C PRO A 184 6.36 -2.22 -16.22
N TYR A 185 7.30 -1.96 -15.31
CA TYR A 185 8.54 -1.28 -15.66
C TYR A 185 9.35 -2.16 -16.63
N PRO A 186 10.01 -1.59 -17.67
CA PRO A 186 10.73 -2.35 -18.67
C PRO A 186 12.06 -2.90 -18.12
N LEU A 187 11.98 -3.85 -17.19
CA LEU A 187 13.13 -4.58 -16.65
C LEU A 187 13.53 -5.75 -17.55
N ASP A 188 14.83 -6.02 -17.58
CA ASP A 188 15.42 -7.13 -18.30
C ASP A 188 15.26 -8.42 -17.47
N VAL A 189 14.68 -9.46 -18.09
CA VAL A 189 14.48 -10.76 -17.46
C VAL A 189 15.39 -11.77 -18.16
N GLU A 190 16.55 -12.01 -17.57
CA GLU A 190 17.55 -12.93 -18.08
C GLU A 190 17.21 -14.36 -17.65
N VAL A 191 16.99 -15.23 -18.64
CA VAL A 191 16.73 -16.65 -18.41
C VAL A 191 17.91 -17.47 -18.90
N LYS A 192 18.40 -18.38 -18.05
CA LYS A 192 19.55 -19.23 -18.33
C LYS A 192 19.33 -20.06 -19.60
N ALA A 193 20.33 -20.06 -20.48
CA ALA A 193 20.32 -20.82 -21.72
C ALA A 193 19.95 -22.30 -21.49
N GLY A 194 19.02 -22.81 -22.30
CA GLY A 194 18.48 -24.16 -22.17
C GLY A 194 17.27 -24.29 -21.24
N THR A 195 16.81 -23.20 -20.61
CA THR A 195 15.57 -23.16 -19.83
C THR A 195 14.42 -22.68 -20.70
N SER A 196 13.29 -23.40 -20.69
CA SER A 196 12.09 -22.99 -21.44
C SER A 196 11.34 -21.87 -20.72
N LEU A 197 10.95 -20.82 -21.45
CA LEU A 197 10.08 -19.76 -20.93
C LEU A 197 8.64 -20.24 -20.72
N ASP A 198 8.22 -21.26 -21.46
CA ASP A 198 6.86 -21.82 -21.41
C ASP A 198 6.71 -22.88 -20.32
N ASP A 199 7.79 -23.28 -19.65
CA ASP A 199 7.72 -24.21 -18.50
C ASP A 199 7.37 -23.43 -17.22
N PRO A 200 6.21 -23.69 -16.59
CA PRO A 200 5.84 -23.03 -15.32
C PRO A 200 6.90 -23.19 -14.22
N LYS A 201 7.69 -24.28 -14.25
CA LYS A 201 8.75 -24.53 -13.26
C LYS A 201 9.89 -23.53 -13.35
N THR A 202 10.08 -22.88 -14.50
CA THR A 202 11.06 -21.80 -14.69
C THR A 202 10.78 -20.62 -13.77
N TRP A 203 9.50 -20.36 -13.50
CA TRP A 203 9.04 -19.19 -12.78
C TRP A 203 8.74 -19.45 -11.31
N ARG A 204 8.98 -20.67 -10.78
CA ARG A 204 8.80 -20.93 -9.34
C ARG A 204 9.86 -20.23 -8.50
N VAL A 205 9.42 -19.63 -7.41
CA VAL A 205 10.25 -18.94 -6.41
C VAL A 205 10.49 -19.85 -5.22
N ALA A 206 11.75 -20.01 -4.83
CA ALA A 206 12.10 -20.56 -3.53
C ALA A 206 12.42 -19.43 -2.54
N LYS A 207 13.36 -18.57 -2.93
CA LYS A 207 13.77 -17.39 -2.15
C LYS A 207 14.43 -16.39 -3.07
N LEU A 208 13.83 -15.20 -3.16
CA LEU A 208 14.41 -14.07 -3.87
C LEU A 208 15.62 -13.52 -3.09
N GLY A 209 16.51 -12.81 -3.79
CA GLY A 209 17.59 -12.09 -3.15
C GLY A 209 18.18 -11.01 -4.05
N TRP A 210 18.84 -10.04 -3.43
CA TRP A 210 19.64 -9.07 -4.17
C TRP A 210 20.85 -9.72 -4.83
N GLY A 211 21.22 -9.20 -6.00
CA GLY A 211 22.51 -9.46 -6.62
C GLY A 211 23.66 -9.06 -5.70
N LYS A 212 24.88 -9.43 -6.09
CA LYS A 212 26.10 -9.08 -5.34
C LYS A 212 27.07 -8.37 -6.27
N GLN A 213 27.52 -7.20 -5.86
CA GLN A 213 28.56 -6.43 -6.54
C GLN A 213 29.73 -6.13 -5.60
N LYS A 214 30.87 -5.72 -6.15
CA LYS A 214 32.00 -5.24 -5.35
C LYS A 214 31.85 -3.74 -5.17
N ALA A 215 31.85 -3.27 -3.93
CA ALA A 215 31.87 -1.84 -3.64
C ALA A 215 33.13 -1.19 -4.25
N PRO A 216 33.00 -0.10 -5.02
CA PRO A 216 34.14 0.57 -5.66
C PRO A 216 35.24 0.94 -4.67
N ASP A 217 34.86 1.41 -3.48
CA ASP A 217 35.78 2.01 -2.51
C ASP A 217 36.47 0.99 -1.60
N THR A 218 35.85 -0.17 -1.37
CA THR A 218 36.34 -1.14 -0.36
C THR A 218 36.63 -2.52 -0.93
N GLY A 219 36.22 -2.79 -2.17
CA GLY A 219 36.31 -4.12 -2.81
C GLY A 219 35.46 -5.20 -2.12
N LYS A 220 34.72 -4.86 -1.05
CA LYS A 220 33.85 -5.79 -0.33
C LYS A 220 32.63 -6.13 -1.17
N ARG A 221 32.15 -7.37 -1.03
CA ARG A 221 30.88 -7.78 -1.63
C ARG A 221 29.72 -7.11 -0.90
N VAL A 222 29.02 -6.24 -1.61
CA VAL A 222 27.81 -5.56 -1.14
C VAL A 222 26.62 -6.01 -1.99
N GLU A 223 25.41 -5.68 -1.53
CA GLU A 223 24.20 -5.94 -2.30
C GLU A 223 24.16 -5.03 -3.52
N ASP A 224 23.81 -5.62 -4.66
CA ASP A 224 23.46 -4.91 -5.87
C ASP A 224 21.95 -4.74 -5.91
N ARG A 225 21.49 -3.49 -5.76
CA ARG A 225 20.07 -3.13 -5.80
C ARG A 225 19.51 -2.97 -7.21
N THR A 226 20.37 -3.05 -8.23
CA THR A 226 19.95 -3.02 -9.64
C THR A 226 19.55 -4.40 -10.17
N THR A 227 19.82 -5.45 -9.39
CA THR A 227 19.66 -6.85 -9.79
C THR A 227 18.93 -7.67 -8.71
N ILE A 228 17.87 -8.38 -9.10
CA ILE A 228 17.19 -9.39 -8.26
C ILE A 228 17.48 -10.78 -8.82
N VAL A 229 18.08 -11.63 -7.98
CA VAL A 229 18.20 -13.06 -8.23
C VAL A 229 16.86 -13.70 -7.90
N TYR A 230 16.11 -14.10 -8.93
CA TYR A 230 14.77 -14.64 -8.78
C TYR A 230 14.81 -16.13 -8.39
N ASN A 231 15.58 -16.92 -9.14
CA ASN A 231 15.91 -18.31 -8.79
C ASN A 231 17.20 -18.73 -9.50
N LYS A 232 17.49 -20.04 -9.57
CA LYS A 232 18.70 -20.58 -10.24
C LYS A 232 18.72 -20.42 -11.77
N ASN A 233 17.57 -20.10 -12.36
CA ASN A 233 17.36 -20.02 -13.81
C ASN A 233 17.05 -18.60 -14.29
N VAL A 234 16.51 -17.74 -13.43
CA VAL A 234 16.01 -16.41 -13.79
C VAL A 234 16.66 -15.34 -12.92
N THR A 235 17.12 -14.27 -13.57
CA THR A 235 17.65 -13.05 -12.95
C THR A 235 16.94 -11.85 -13.57
N ILE A 236 16.58 -10.86 -12.74
CA ILE A 236 15.95 -9.62 -13.18
C ILE A 236 16.97 -8.48 -13.00
N THR A 237 17.29 -7.77 -14.07
CA THR A 237 18.27 -6.68 -14.10
C THR A 237 17.63 -5.38 -14.61
N GLY A 238 18.38 -4.27 -14.52
CA GLY A 238 17.91 -2.96 -14.99
C GLY A 238 17.01 -2.21 -14.00
N ILE A 239 17.00 -2.60 -12.72
CA ILE A 239 16.22 -1.89 -11.69
C ILE A 239 16.86 -0.52 -11.46
N PRO A 240 16.12 0.60 -11.65
CA PRO A 240 16.64 1.93 -11.45
C PRO A 240 16.90 2.18 -9.95
N GLU A 241 18.00 2.87 -9.63
CA GLU A 241 18.35 3.21 -8.24
C GLU A 241 17.25 4.00 -7.53
N ASP A 242 16.48 4.80 -8.28
CA ASP A 242 15.35 5.56 -7.75
C ASP A 242 14.27 4.67 -7.10
N ALA A 243 14.12 3.41 -7.53
CA ALA A 243 13.14 2.49 -6.95
C ALA A 243 13.46 2.17 -5.47
N GLU A 244 14.72 2.25 -5.05
CA GLU A 244 15.12 2.00 -3.66
C GLU A 244 14.82 3.18 -2.73
N ARG A 245 14.60 4.38 -3.27
CA ARG A 245 14.23 5.57 -2.49
C ARG A 245 12.84 5.46 -1.88
N TYR A 246 11.95 4.67 -2.49
CA TYR A 246 10.59 4.51 -1.96
C TYR A 246 10.57 3.56 -0.76
N MET A 247 10.75 4.14 0.42
CA MET A 247 10.81 3.44 1.70
C MET A 247 9.43 3.28 2.34
N LEU A 248 9.13 2.05 2.74
CA LEU A 248 7.93 1.66 3.48
C LEU A 248 8.35 1.17 4.87
N GLY A 249 8.83 2.11 5.68
CA GLY A 249 9.38 1.85 7.01
C GLY A 249 10.86 1.52 7.00
N SER A 250 11.17 0.24 7.19
CA SER A 250 12.56 -0.25 7.27
C SER A 250 13.08 -0.85 5.97
N ARG A 251 12.24 -0.92 4.93
CA ARG A 251 12.53 -1.59 3.65
C ARG A 251 11.99 -0.75 2.49
N SER A 252 12.70 -0.79 1.37
CA SER A 252 12.18 -0.31 0.08
C SER A 252 11.01 -1.19 -0.38
N ALA A 253 10.23 -0.70 -1.33
CA ALA A 253 9.16 -1.46 -1.97
C ALA A 253 9.61 -2.85 -2.49
N LEU A 254 10.74 -2.91 -3.18
CA LEU A 254 11.28 -4.17 -3.73
C LEU A 254 11.89 -5.06 -2.63
N ALA A 255 12.49 -4.48 -1.60
CA ALA A 255 12.96 -5.25 -0.44
C ALA A 255 11.79 -5.94 0.32
N TRP A 256 10.58 -5.38 0.29
CA TRP A 256 9.38 -6.05 0.79
C TRP A 256 9.00 -7.28 -0.04
N ILE A 257 9.04 -7.16 -1.38
CA ILE A 257 8.80 -8.31 -2.28
C ILE A 257 9.80 -9.44 -2.00
N ILE A 258 11.10 -9.12 -1.93
CA ILE A 258 12.16 -10.10 -1.65
C ILE A 258 11.95 -10.81 -0.30
N ASP A 259 11.54 -10.06 0.73
CA ASP A 259 11.34 -10.59 2.07
C ASP A 259 10.06 -11.43 2.19
N ARG A 260 9.03 -11.15 1.38
CA ARG A 260 7.72 -11.82 1.49
C ARG A 260 7.52 -12.97 0.51
N TYR A 261 7.97 -12.84 -0.73
CA TYR A 261 7.82 -13.87 -1.75
C TYR A 261 8.96 -14.90 -1.64
N GLN A 262 8.86 -15.76 -0.63
CA GLN A 262 9.75 -16.90 -0.42
C GLN A 262 9.01 -18.02 0.30
N VAL A 263 9.36 -19.27 -0.02
CA VAL A 263 8.78 -20.45 0.63
C VAL A 263 9.27 -20.51 2.07
N LYS A 264 8.34 -20.50 3.03
CA LYS A 264 8.63 -20.57 4.46
C LYS A 264 7.73 -21.60 5.12
N THR A 265 8.31 -22.41 5.99
CA THR A 265 7.55 -23.33 6.84
C THR A 265 7.62 -22.84 8.27
N ASP A 266 6.45 -22.65 8.90
CA ASP A 266 6.40 -22.37 10.33
C ASP A 266 6.81 -23.62 11.12
N LYS A 267 7.72 -23.45 12.09
CA LYS A 267 8.31 -24.58 12.80
C LYS A 267 7.35 -25.27 13.77
N ALA A 268 6.40 -24.52 14.34
CA ALA A 268 5.52 -25.03 15.39
C ALA A 268 4.30 -25.73 14.79
N SER A 269 3.65 -25.09 13.82
CA SER A 269 2.46 -25.62 13.14
C SER A 269 2.79 -26.56 11.98
N GLY A 270 3.99 -26.45 11.40
CA GLY A 270 4.36 -27.17 10.18
C GLY A 270 3.71 -26.63 8.91
N ILE A 271 2.94 -25.54 9.00
CA ILE A 271 2.25 -24.95 7.85
C ILE A 271 3.27 -24.31 6.91
N VAL A 272 3.19 -24.67 5.63
CA VAL A 272 4.00 -24.10 4.56
C VAL A 272 3.27 -22.91 3.95
N ASN A 273 3.96 -21.79 3.86
CA ASN A 273 3.56 -20.62 3.08
C ASN A 273 4.40 -20.62 1.80
N ASP A 274 3.78 -21.00 0.68
CA ASP A 274 4.39 -21.01 -0.64
C ASP A 274 3.72 -19.95 -1.54
N PRO A 275 4.41 -18.88 -1.94
CA PRO A 275 3.83 -17.86 -2.84
C PRO A 275 3.50 -18.40 -4.24
N ASN A 276 4.06 -19.55 -4.64
CA ASN A 276 3.75 -20.16 -5.93
C ASN A 276 2.34 -20.76 -5.98
N ASP A 277 1.73 -21.07 -4.83
CA ASP A 277 0.36 -21.59 -4.79
C ASP A 277 -0.63 -20.54 -5.34
N TRP A 278 -0.35 -19.26 -5.12
CA TRP A 278 -1.12 -18.16 -5.72
C TRP A 278 -1.00 -18.13 -7.24
N CYS A 279 0.22 -18.32 -7.76
CA CYS A 279 0.47 -18.40 -9.21
C CYS A 279 -0.26 -19.61 -9.83
N ASP A 280 -0.25 -20.75 -9.15
CA ASP A 280 -0.91 -21.97 -9.59
C ASP A 280 -2.45 -21.81 -9.56
N GLU A 281 -3.01 -21.18 -8.53
CA GLU A 281 -4.46 -20.88 -8.40
C GLU A 281 -4.99 -19.96 -9.51
N HIS A 282 -4.19 -18.97 -9.93
CA HIS A 282 -4.57 -17.97 -10.93
C HIS A 282 -4.11 -18.31 -12.35
N GLU A 283 -3.52 -19.49 -12.56
CA GLU A 283 -2.94 -19.92 -13.84
C GLU A 283 -1.93 -18.90 -14.42
N ASP A 284 -1.23 -18.17 -13.55
CA ASP A 284 -0.23 -17.16 -13.91
C ASP A 284 1.14 -17.47 -13.28
N PRO A 285 1.95 -18.34 -13.91
CA PRO A 285 3.29 -18.66 -13.44
C PRO A 285 4.22 -17.44 -13.34
N ARG A 286 3.95 -16.36 -14.10
CA ARG A 286 4.82 -15.18 -14.18
C ARG A 286 4.41 -14.06 -13.22
N TYR A 287 3.32 -14.25 -12.48
CA TYR A 287 2.77 -13.29 -11.53
C TYR A 287 3.83 -12.58 -10.69
N ILE A 288 4.76 -13.31 -10.05
CA ILE A 288 5.76 -12.70 -9.15
C ILE A 288 6.80 -11.88 -9.94
N VAL A 289 7.20 -12.32 -11.14
CA VAL A 289 8.12 -11.55 -12.01
C VAL A 289 7.46 -10.25 -12.46
N ASP A 290 6.21 -10.33 -12.90
CA ASP A 290 5.48 -9.17 -13.39
C ASP A 290 5.10 -8.23 -12.23
N LEU A 291 4.84 -8.77 -11.04
CA LEU A 291 4.68 -7.99 -9.81
C LEU A 291 5.95 -7.20 -9.47
N ILE A 292 7.14 -7.80 -9.57
CA ILE A 292 8.41 -7.08 -9.36
C ILE A 292 8.49 -5.88 -10.30
N LYS A 293 8.20 -6.06 -11.59
CA LYS A 293 8.20 -4.98 -12.59
C LYS A 293 7.18 -3.89 -12.25
N ARG A 294 5.97 -4.27 -11.86
CA ARG A 294 4.91 -3.32 -11.49
C ARG A 294 5.26 -2.53 -10.23
N VAL A 295 5.81 -3.20 -9.21
CA VAL A 295 6.27 -2.54 -7.98
C VAL A 295 7.47 -1.62 -8.25
N THR A 296 8.33 -1.94 -9.22
CA THR A 296 9.36 -1.00 -9.70
C THR A 296 8.72 0.24 -10.32
N THR A 297 7.68 0.11 -11.16
CA THR A 297 6.92 1.27 -11.68
C THR A 297 6.36 2.09 -10.53
N VAL A 298 5.66 1.45 -9.58
CA VAL A 298 5.10 2.15 -8.41
C VAL A 298 6.18 2.93 -7.68
N ALA A 299 7.30 2.29 -7.33
CA ALA A 299 8.37 2.97 -6.59
C ALA A 299 8.92 4.19 -7.34
N VAL A 300 9.20 4.05 -8.65
CA VAL A 300 9.75 5.14 -9.47
C VAL A 300 8.74 6.27 -9.65
N GLU A 301 7.48 5.95 -9.99
CA GLU A 301 6.45 6.96 -10.21
C GLU A 301 6.04 7.67 -8.92
N THR A 302 6.03 6.96 -7.78
CA THR A 302 5.86 7.58 -6.46
C THR A 302 6.93 8.63 -6.22
N MET A 303 8.21 8.30 -6.45
CA MET A 303 9.29 9.26 -6.23
C MET A 303 9.25 10.43 -7.22
N LYS A 304 8.82 10.22 -8.48
CA LYS A 304 8.56 11.33 -9.42
C LYS A 304 7.45 12.27 -8.94
N ILE A 305 6.40 11.75 -8.31
CA ILE A 305 5.34 12.58 -7.72
C ILE A 305 5.90 13.35 -6.52
N VAL A 306 6.63 12.69 -5.63
CA VAL A 306 7.24 13.30 -4.43
C VAL A 306 8.24 14.39 -4.82
N ASP A 307 9.10 14.16 -5.81
CA ASP A 307 10.10 15.13 -6.27
C ASP A 307 9.44 16.38 -6.88
N ARG A 308 8.27 16.22 -7.52
CA ARG A 308 7.44 17.35 -8.02
C ARG A 308 6.80 18.16 -6.90
N LEU A 309 6.53 17.56 -5.74
CA LEU A 309 6.05 18.30 -4.57
C LEU A 309 7.15 19.18 -3.97
N ASN A 310 8.39 18.69 -4.00
CA ASN A 310 9.56 19.35 -3.44
C ASN A 310 10.08 20.55 -4.26
N THR A 311 9.73 20.65 -5.54
CA THR A 311 10.36 21.58 -6.51
C THR A 311 9.80 23.01 -6.51
N VAL A 312 9.17 23.45 -5.41
CA VAL A 312 8.58 24.80 -5.34
C VAL A 312 9.22 25.61 -4.22
N GLU A 313 10.07 26.55 -4.63
CA GLU A 313 10.47 27.76 -3.90
C GLU A 313 9.29 28.74 -3.76
#